data_AF-A0A2V6GT30-F1
#
_entry.id   AF-A0A2V6GT30-F1
#
_cell.length_a   1.000
_cell.length_b   1.000
_cell.length_c   1.000
_cell.angle_alpha   90.00
_cell.angle_beta   90.00
_cell.angle_gamma   90.00
#
_symmetry.space_group_name_H-M   'P 1'
#
loop_
_entity.id
_entity.type
_entity.pdbx_description
1 polymer ?
#
loop_
_entity_poly.entity_id
_entity_poly.type
_entity_poly.pdbx_seq_one_letter_code
_entity_poly.pdbx_strand_id
1 'polypeptide(L)'
;GSTTSGVLTEWRASDTRAGVNLLNDLSEETASRIADAMRQFTSGDQQRGDLLIASIHWGSNWGYEIQREQIMFAHRLIEEGIAIVHGHSSHHVRALEVFKNRLILYGCGDFLTDYEGISGYERFRGDLALMYLVDVDPQSGQLVSARLVPMHMRRFRLERASASDAKWLCNLLNELGKPFATQTRFSEDNSLMLEWR
;
A
#
# COMPACT_ATOMS: atom_id res chain seq x y z
N GLY A 1 6.12 8.89 -7.26
CA GLY A 1 4.69 9.10 -7.60
C GLY A 1 4.45 8.80 -9.06
N SER A 2 3.23 8.53 -9.47
CA SER A 2 2.83 8.22 -10.85
C SER A 2 1.77 9.21 -11.35
N THR A 3 1.73 9.45 -12.67
CA THR A 3 0.67 10.26 -13.29
C THR A 3 -0.72 9.62 -13.17
N THR A 4 -0.77 8.31 -12.90
CA THR A 4 -2.03 7.57 -12.67
C THR A 4 -2.81 8.04 -11.43
N SER A 5 -2.16 8.73 -10.49
CA SER A 5 -2.75 9.31 -9.27
C SER A 5 -3.01 10.82 -9.37
N GLY A 6 -3.13 11.37 -10.58
CA GLY A 6 -3.35 12.81 -10.77
C GLY A 6 -2.12 13.69 -10.50
N VAL A 7 -0.94 13.10 -10.30
CA VAL A 7 0.32 13.84 -10.24
C VAL A 7 0.65 14.37 -11.62
N LEU A 8 0.80 15.68 -11.74
CA LEU A 8 1.10 16.32 -13.01
C LEU A 8 2.60 16.28 -13.30
N THR A 9 2.96 16.21 -14.59
CA THR A 9 4.37 16.13 -15.03
C THR A 9 5.16 17.36 -14.58
N GLU A 10 4.52 18.53 -14.56
CA GLU A 10 5.15 19.77 -14.08
C GLU A 10 5.50 19.74 -12.59
N TRP A 11 4.97 18.81 -11.78
CA TRP A 11 5.32 18.67 -10.37
C TRP A 11 6.61 17.85 -10.15
N ARG A 12 7.23 17.33 -11.22
CA ARG A 12 8.47 16.55 -11.16
C ARG A 12 9.60 17.35 -10.50
N ALA A 13 10.29 16.72 -9.55
CA ALA A 13 11.53 17.23 -8.97
C ALA A 13 12.67 17.25 -10.00
N SER A 14 13.56 18.23 -9.92
CA SER A 14 14.81 18.32 -10.66
C SER A 14 15.94 18.79 -9.74
N ASP A 15 17.16 18.81 -10.24
CA ASP A 15 18.34 19.32 -9.51
C ASP A 15 18.19 20.80 -9.09
N THR A 16 17.24 21.52 -9.68
CA THR A 16 17.00 22.95 -9.45
C THR A 16 15.62 23.26 -8.87
N ARG A 17 14.75 22.26 -8.69
CA ARG A 17 13.36 22.47 -8.25
C ARG A 17 12.84 21.30 -7.41
N ALA A 18 12.36 21.61 -6.22
CA ALA A 18 11.66 20.65 -5.38
C ALA A 18 10.37 20.13 -6.05
N GLY A 19 10.00 18.89 -5.78
CA GLY A 19 8.80 18.28 -6.36
C GLY A 19 8.67 16.80 -6.06
N VAL A 20 7.86 16.10 -6.84
CA VAL A 20 7.64 14.65 -6.75
C VAL A 20 8.75 13.92 -7.52
N ASN A 21 9.32 12.89 -6.90
CA ASN A 21 10.10 11.88 -7.64
C ASN A 21 9.15 11.09 -8.54
N LEU A 22 8.93 11.60 -9.75
CA LEU A 22 7.91 11.13 -10.68
C LEU A 22 8.45 9.94 -11.49
N LEU A 23 7.74 8.82 -11.44
CA LEU A 23 8.02 7.66 -12.29
C LEU A 23 7.70 8.03 -13.75
N ASN A 24 8.56 7.60 -14.67
CA ASN A 24 8.31 7.81 -16.11
C ASN A 24 7.18 6.91 -16.60
N ASP A 25 7.17 5.67 -16.12
CA ASP A 25 6.20 4.64 -16.41
C ASP A 25 6.19 3.61 -15.26
N LEU A 26 5.37 2.57 -15.40
CA LEU A 26 5.33 1.39 -14.51
C LEU A 26 5.98 0.18 -15.20
N SER A 27 7.08 0.38 -15.92
CA SER A 27 7.85 -0.72 -16.53
C SER A 27 8.78 -1.41 -15.53
N GLU A 28 9.18 -2.66 -15.83
CA GLU A 28 10.17 -3.39 -15.04
C GLU A 28 11.55 -2.72 -15.06
N GLU A 29 11.92 -2.08 -16.17
CA GLU A 29 13.15 -1.31 -16.30
C GLU A 29 13.16 -0.11 -15.35
N THR A 30 12.04 0.62 -15.24
CA THR A 30 11.89 1.69 -14.26
C THR A 30 11.93 1.15 -12.83
N ALA A 31 11.28 0.03 -12.54
CA ALA A 31 11.32 -0.59 -11.21
C ALA A 31 12.75 -0.96 -10.80
N SER A 32 13.50 -1.62 -11.69
CA SER A 32 14.89 -2.04 -11.46
C SER A 32 15.80 -0.85 -11.16
N ARG A 33 15.70 0.20 -11.99
CA ARG A 33 16.48 1.44 -11.80
C ARG A 33 16.14 2.15 -10.49
N ILE A 34 14.87 2.14 -10.06
CA ILE A 34 14.48 2.73 -8.78
C ILE A 34 15.03 1.90 -7.61
N ALA A 35 14.95 0.58 -7.69
CA ALA A 35 15.51 -0.29 -6.67
C ALA A 35 17.05 -0.15 -6.57
N ASP A 36 17.75 -0.06 -7.70
CA ASP A 36 19.18 0.27 -7.75
C ASP A 36 19.49 1.58 -7.04
N ALA A 37 18.75 2.64 -7.34
CA ALA A 37 18.94 3.93 -6.69
C ALA A 37 18.70 3.83 -5.18
N MET A 38 17.63 3.14 -4.73
CA MET A 38 17.35 2.93 -3.32
C MET A 38 18.49 2.18 -2.60
N ARG A 39 19.08 1.17 -3.23
CA ARG A 39 20.24 0.43 -2.70
C ARG A 39 21.52 1.27 -2.68
N GLN A 40 21.70 2.21 -3.61
CA GLN A 40 22.86 3.10 -3.61
C GLN A 40 22.79 4.14 -2.49
N PHE A 41 21.58 4.57 -2.09
CA PHE A 41 21.40 5.48 -0.95
C PHE A 41 21.75 4.86 0.40
N THR A 42 21.65 3.54 0.56
CA THR A 42 22.20 2.81 1.72
C THR A 42 23.72 2.71 1.56
N SER A 43 24.45 3.75 1.98
CA SER A 43 25.87 3.94 1.70
C SER A 43 26.79 3.09 2.58
N GLY A 44 27.82 2.48 1.98
CA GLY A 44 29.10 2.16 2.62
C GLY A 44 29.42 0.68 2.76
N ASP A 45 28.52 -0.06 3.39
CA ASP A 45 28.50 -1.51 3.53
C ASP A 45 27.01 -1.78 3.74
N GLN A 46 26.36 -2.68 3.00
CA GLN A 46 25.12 -3.24 3.50
C GLN A 46 25.47 -3.89 4.85
N GLN A 47 25.30 -3.18 5.95
CA GLN A 47 25.16 -3.83 7.24
C GLN A 47 23.98 -4.75 7.02
N ARG A 48 24.24 -6.06 7.08
CA ARG A 48 23.21 -7.09 6.99
C ARG A 48 22.01 -6.67 7.86
N GLY A 49 20.90 -6.23 7.26
CA GLY A 49 19.73 -5.78 8.02
C GLY A 49 18.96 -4.55 7.53
N ASP A 50 19.44 -3.78 6.55
CA ASP A 50 18.67 -2.64 6.04
C ASP A 50 17.43 -3.10 5.25
N LEU A 51 16.26 -2.63 5.68
CA LEU A 51 14.97 -2.90 5.02
C LEU A 51 14.58 -1.74 4.10
N LEU A 52 14.47 -2.03 2.81
CA LEU A 52 13.99 -1.06 1.84
C LEU A 52 12.48 -1.13 1.69
N ILE A 53 11.78 -0.01 1.88
CA ILE A 53 10.34 0.12 1.69
C ILE A 53 10.09 1.12 0.57
N ALA A 54 9.42 0.69 -0.50
CA ALA A 54 9.05 1.56 -1.61
C ALA A 54 7.67 2.18 -1.33
N SER A 55 7.64 3.47 -0.97
CA SER A 55 6.38 4.21 -0.85
C SER A 55 6.00 4.85 -2.19
N ILE A 56 4.85 4.47 -2.75
CA ILE A 56 4.45 4.85 -4.10
C ILE A 56 3.03 5.42 -4.10
N HIS A 57 2.95 6.69 -4.47
CA HIS A 57 1.69 7.37 -4.77
C HIS A 57 1.27 7.04 -6.21
N TRP A 58 0.22 6.23 -6.39
CA TRP A 58 -0.18 5.68 -7.70
C TRP A 58 -1.63 5.20 -7.77
N GLY A 59 -2.07 4.92 -9.00
CA GLY A 59 -3.38 4.33 -9.29
C GLY A 59 -4.54 5.31 -9.17
N SER A 60 -5.68 4.91 -9.73
CA SER A 60 -6.91 5.71 -9.72
C SER A 60 -7.38 6.00 -8.28
N ASN A 61 -8.03 7.14 -8.06
CA ASN A 61 -8.70 7.48 -6.79
C ASN A 61 -9.97 6.64 -6.55
N TRP A 62 -10.48 5.94 -7.57
CA TRP A 62 -11.72 5.18 -7.49
C TRP A 62 -11.57 3.78 -8.08
N GLY A 63 -12.33 2.83 -7.53
CA GLY A 63 -12.33 1.44 -7.99
C GLY A 63 -11.31 0.55 -7.29
N TYR A 64 -11.48 -0.76 -7.47
CA TYR A 64 -10.67 -1.79 -6.82
C TYR A 64 -9.77 -2.56 -7.79
N GLU A 65 -9.94 -2.35 -9.10
CA GLU A 65 -9.09 -2.96 -10.11
C GLU A 65 -7.66 -2.43 -10.00
N ILE A 66 -6.70 -3.34 -9.99
CA ILE A 66 -5.28 -3.05 -10.01
C ILE A 66 -4.77 -3.40 -11.40
N GLN A 67 -4.22 -2.41 -12.09
CA GLN A 67 -3.74 -2.58 -13.46
C GLN A 67 -2.56 -3.55 -13.50
N ARG A 68 -2.44 -4.33 -14.58
CA ARG A 68 -1.40 -5.35 -14.72
C ARG A 68 0.01 -4.76 -14.57
N GLU A 69 0.23 -3.58 -15.13
CA GLU A 69 1.51 -2.86 -15.07
C GLU A 69 1.87 -2.50 -13.62
N GLN A 70 0.88 -2.15 -12.80
CA GLN A 70 1.09 -1.87 -11.38
C GLN A 70 1.50 -3.13 -10.61
N ILE A 71 0.88 -4.28 -10.91
CA ILE A 71 1.24 -5.58 -10.33
C ILE A 71 2.66 -5.96 -10.73
N MET A 72 2.98 -5.94 -12.03
CA MET A 72 4.32 -6.27 -12.54
C MET A 72 5.40 -5.37 -11.97
N PHE A 73 5.12 -4.06 -11.83
CA PHE A 73 6.04 -3.12 -11.21
C PHE A 73 6.30 -3.45 -9.73
N ALA A 74 5.25 -3.74 -8.96
CA ALA A 74 5.37 -4.13 -7.56
C ALA A 74 6.14 -5.44 -7.40
N HIS A 75 5.84 -6.44 -8.22
CA HIS A 75 6.56 -7.71 -8.28
C HIS A 75 8.03 -7.49 -8.57
N ARG A 76 8.36 -6.68 -9.59
CA ARG A 76 9.76 -6.40 -9.93
C ARG A 76 10.52 -5.73 -8.79
N LEU A 77 9.91 -4.76 -8.09
CA LEU A 77 10.53 -4.18 -6.90
C LEU A 77 10.83 -5.21 -5.81
N ILE A 78 9.90 -6.12 -5.54
CA ILE A 78 10.10 -7.23 -4.60
C ILE A 78 11.26 -8.14 -5.03
N GLU A 79 11.35 -8.47 -6.32
CA GLU A 79 12.43 -9.28 -6.88
C GLU A 79 13.80 -8.60 -6.77
N GLU A 80 13.81 -7.28 -6.85
CA GLU A 80 14.98 -6.43 -6.63
C GLU A 80 15.30 -6.23 -5.13
N GLY A 81 14.63 -6.96 -4.23
CA GLY A 81 14.98 -6.97 -2.81
C GLY A 81 14.33 -5.85 -1.99
N ILE A 82 13.34 -5.13 -2.51
CA ILE A 82 12.46 -4.27 -1.69
C ILE A 82 11.64 -5.17 -0.75
N ALA A 83 11.59 -4.82 0.53
CA ALA A 83 10.91 -5.61 1.56
C ALA A 83 9.39 -5.38 1.55
N ILE A 84 8.94 -4.15 1.33
CA ILE A 84 7.52 -3.78 1.30
C ILE A 84 7.28 -2.77 0.17
N VAL A 85 6.22 -2.98 -0.60
CA VAL A 85 5.66 -1.96 -1.49
C VAL A 85 4.45 -1.32 -0.80
N HIS A 86 4.60 -0.04 -0.43
CA HIS A 86 3.58 0.77 0.25
C HIS A 86 2.88 1.68 -0.77
N GLY A 87 1.80 1.20 -1.36
CA GLY A 87 0.96 1.95 -2.29
C GLY A 87 -0.08 2.82 -1.57
N HIS A 88 -0.25 4.05 -2.05
CA HIS A 88 -1.23 5.01 -1.54
C HIS A 88 -1.77 5.90 -2.67
N SER A 89 -2.85 6.65 -2.42
CA SER A 89 -3.62 7.58 -3.30
C SER A 89 -5.08 7.18 -3.50
N SER A 90 -5.44 5.90 -3.33
CA SER A 90 -6.79 5.44 -3.64
C SER A 90 -7.88 5.97 -2.71
N HIS A 91 -7.54 6.63 -1.58
CA HIS A 91 -8.45 7.08 -0.51
C HIS A 91 -9.25 5.98 0.21
N HIS A 92 -9.52 4.85 -0.43
CA HIS A 92 -10.01 3.61 0.17
C HIS A 92 -8.97 2.48 0.09
N VAL A 93 -9.14 1.49 0.94
CA VAL A 93 -8.29 0.29 1.00
C VAL A 93 -8.46 -0.55 -0.28
N ARG A 94 -7.34 -1.03 -0.82
CA ARG A 94 -7.27 -1.99 -1.93
C ARG A 94 -6.67 -3.32 -1.50
N ALA A 95 -6.59 -4.26 -2.44
CA ALA A 95 -6.04 -5.59 -2.20
C ALA A 95 -4.64 -5.54 -1.57
N LEU A 96 -4.37 -6.55 -0.75
CA LEU A 96 -3.05 -6.85 -0.22
C LEU A 96 -2.56 -8.13 -0.89
N GLU A 97 -1.29 -8.18 -1.21
CA GLU A 97 -0.65 -9.36 -1.78
C GLU A 97 0.60 -9.71 -0.98
N VAL A 98 0.89 -11.00 -0.85
CA VAL A 98 2.17 -11.49 -0.35
C VAL A 98 2.87 -12.21 -1.50
N PHE A 99 3.83 -11.53 -2.12
CA PHE A 99 4.58 -12.06 -3.26
C PHE A 99 6.00 -12.40 -2.81
N LYS A 100 6.46 -13.64 -3.06
CA LYS A 100 7.75 -14.16 -2.57
C LYS A 100 7.98 -13.89 -1.07
N ASN A 101 6.94 -14.12 -0.26
CA ASN A 101 6.91 -13.87 1.18
C ASN A 101 7.10 -12.39 1.58
N ARG A 102 6.84 -11.43 0.70
CA ARG A 102 6.99 -9.99 0.98
C ARG A 102 5.71 -9.23 0.68
N LEU A 103 5.44 -8.19 1.46
CA LEU A 103 4.14 -7.52 1.48
C LEU A 103 4.04 -6.46 0.38
N ILE A 104 2.94 -6.50 -0.37
CA ILE A 104 2.52 -5.47 -1.32
C ILE A 104 1.16 -4.92 -0.87
N LEU A 105 1.12 -3.62 -0.59
CA LEU A 105 -0.11 -2.87 -0.29
C LEU A 105 -0.44 -2.03 -1.52
N TYR A 106 -1.45 -2.40 -2.31
CA TYR A 106 -1.73 -1.68 -3.56
C TYR A 106 -2.36 -0.29 -3.36
N GLY A 107 -3.00 -0.09 -2.21
CA GLY A 107 -3.60 1.18 -1.80
C GLY A 107 -4.05 1.11 -0.35
N CYS A 108 -3.39 1.84 0.54
CA CYS A 108 -3.69 1.83 1.97
C CYS A 108 -4.93 2.65 2.36
N GLY A 109 -5.50 3.40 1.42
CA GLY A 109 -6.53 4.39 1.70
C GLY A 109 -6.02 5.53 2.59
N ASP A 110 -6.97 6.28 3.13
CA ASP A 110 -6.68 7.36 4.05
C ASP A 110 -6.71 6.88 5.50
N PHE A 111 -5.84 7.45 6.33
CA PHE A 111 -5.88 7.23 7.78
C PHE A 111 -6.52 8.40 8.52
N LEU A 112 -6.32 9.61 8.01
CA LEU A 112 -7.04 10.84 8.35
C LEU A 112 -7.14 11.61 7.03
N THR A 113 -8.29 12.24 6.77
CA THR A 113 -8.54 12.94 5.51
C THR A 113 -9.52 14.08 5.68
N ASP A 114 -9.43 15.07 4.79
CA ASP A 114 -10.33 16.21 4.70
C ASP A 114 -11.54 15.95 3.78
N TYR A 115 -11.70 14.72 3.29
CA TYR A 115 -12.76 14.32 2.36
C TYR A 115 -14.13 14.08 3.03
N GLU A 116 -14.22 14.25 4.36
CA GLU A 116 -15.49 14.14 5.09
C GLU A 116 -16.51 15.16 4.55
N GLY A 117 -17.61 14.67 3.99
CA GLY A 117 -18.69 15.49 3.41
C GLY A 117 -18.76 15.49 1.89
N ILE A 118 -17.78 14.90 1.19
CA ILE A 118 -17.90 14.62 -0.26
C ILE A 118 -18.88 13.45 -0.46
N SER A 119 -19.92 13.66 -1.27
CA SER A 119 -21.00 12.68 -1.50
C SER A 119 -20.90 11.97 -2.85
N GLY A 120 -21.61 10.85 -3.01
CA GLY A 120 -21.70 10.07 -4.25
C GLY A 120 -20.71 8.90 -4.36
N TYR A 121 -19.87 8.71 -3.34
CA TYR A 121 -18.81 7.70 -3.30
C TYR A 121 -18.89 6.79 -2.06
N GLU A 122 -20.02 6.79 -1.35
CA GLU A 122 -20.24 6.11 -0.06
C GLU A 122 -20.01 4.59 -0.16
N ARG A 123 -20.20 4.01 -1.36
CA ARG A 123 -19.94 2.58 -1.61
C ARG A 123 -18.49 2.15 -1.36
N PHE A 124 -17.55 3.09 -1.44
CA PHE A 124 -16.13 2.82 -1.19
C PHE A 124 -15.78 2.86 0.30
N ARG A 125 -16.73 3.27 1.16
CA ARG A 125 -16.55 3.41 2.61
C ARG A 125 -15.27 4.17 2.95
N GLY A 126 -15.08 5.33 2.32
CA GLY A 126 -13.97 6.23 2.61
C GLY A 126 -13.98 6.79 4.04
N ASP A 127 -15.04 6.54 4.80
CA ASP A 127 -15.12 6.74 6.25
C ASP A 127 -14.34 5.69 7.04
N LEU A 128 -14.00 4.53 6.45
CA LEU A 128 -13.24 3.48 7.11
C LEU A 128 -11.75 3.53 6.73
N ALA A 129 -10.90 3.32 7.72
CA ALA A 129 -9.45 3.29 7.60
C ALA A 129 -8.86 2.01 8.22
N LEU A 130 -7.61 1.71 7.90
CA LEU A 130 -6.83 0.64 8.53
C LEU A 130 -5.53 1.19 9.12
N MET A 131 -5.20 0.81 10.36
CA MET A 131 -3.79 0.76 10.77
C MET A 131 -3.19 -0.55 10.31
N TYR A 132 -1.96 -0.50 9.79
CA TYR A 132 -1.20 -1.66 9.36
C TYR A 132 -0.06 -1.91 10.36
N LEU A 133 -0.18 -2.96 11.17
CA LEU A 133 0.85 -3.39 12.10
C LEU A 133 1.56 -4.60 11.47
N VAL A 134 2.74 -4.36 10.92
CA VAL A 134 3.46 -5.33 10.08
C VAL A 134 4.78 -5.69 10.74
N ASP A 135 4.99 -6.98 10.96
CA ASP A 135 6.25 -7.54 11.41
C ASP A 135 6.98 -8.17 10.22
N VAL A 136 8.25 -7.83 10.06
CA VAL A 136 9.12 -8.36 9.01
C VAL A 136 10.42 -8.88 9.61
N ASP A 137 10.95 -9.95 9.02
CA ASP A 137 12.28 -10.43 9.37
C ASP A 137 13.33 -9.43 8.86
N PRO A 138 14.17 -8.85 9.74
CA PRO A 138 15.08 -7.77 9.35
C PRO A 138 16.19 -8.23 8.39
N GLN A 139 16.52 -9.52 8.34
CA GLN A 139 17.59 -10.01 7.47
C GLN A 139 17.09 -10.31 6.05
N SER A 140 15.93 -10.94 5.95
CA SER A 140 15.37 -11.42 4.69
C SER A 140 14.30 -10.49 4.12
N GLY A 141 13.80 -9.53 4.89
CA GLY A 141 12.68 -8.66 4.54
C GLY A 141 11.36 -9.39 4.35
N GLN A 142 11.27 -10.67 4.74
CA GLN A 142 10.06 -11.47 4.61
C GLN A 142 9.02 -11.08 5.66
N LEU A 143 7.75 -11.12 5.28
CA LEU A 143 6.61 -10.89 6.14
C LEU A 143 6.49 -12.02 7.18
N VAL A 144 6.48 -11.64 8.46
CA VAL A 144 6.24 -12.55 9.59
C VAL A 144 4.76 -12.52 9.97
N SER A 145 4.19 -11.32 10.11
CA SER A 145 2.77 -11.11 10.41
C SER A 145 2.30 -9.76 9.90
N ALA A 146 1.03 -9.67 9.52
CA ALA A 146 0.36 -8.40 9.31
C ALA A 146 -0.98 -8.42 10.04
N ARG A 147 -1.11 -7.52 11.01
CA ARG A 147 -2.34 -7.25 11.75
C ARG A 147 -2.91 -5.91 11.29
N LEU A 148 -4.14 -5.94 10.82
CA LEU A 148 -4.87 -4.77 10.35
C LEU A 148 -5.87 -4.36 11.42
N VAL A 149 -5.93 -3.08 11.74
CA VAL A 149 -6.83 -2.53 12.78
C VAL A 149 -7.84 -1.59 12.12
N PRO A 150 -9.08 -2.05 11.92
CA PRO A 150 -10.18 -1.21 11.44
C PRO A 150 -10.45 0.00 12.33
N MET A 151 -10.54 1.15 11.68
CA MET A 151 -10.87 2.44 12.27
C MET A 151 -12.00 3.11 11.49
N HIS A 152 -12.72 4.00 12.15
CA HIS A 152 -13.75 4.84 11.56
C HIS A 152 -13.33 6.31 11.72
N MET A 153 -13.23 7.01 10.61
CA MET A 153 -13.03 8.45 10.56
C MET A 153 -14.37 9.14 10.68
N ARG A 154 -14.54 9.96 11.72
CA ARG A 154 -15.77 10.71 11.97
C ARG A 154 -15.44 12.04 12.62
N ARG A 155 -15.95 13.14 12.05
CA ARG A 155 -15.67 14.53 12.48
C ARG A 155 -14.16 14.79 12.60
N PHE A 156 -13.41 14.42 11.57
CA PHE A 156 -11.95 14.54 11.48
C PHE A 156 -11.18 13.88 12.64
N ARG A 157 -11.76 12.83 13.23
CA ARG A 157 -11.16 12.04 14.30
C ARG A 157 -11.24 10.55 13.99
N LEU A 158 -10.21 9.83 14.42
CA LEU A 158 -10.21 8.37 14.42
C LEU A 158 -10.91 7.79 15.65
N GLU A 159 -11.86 6.90 15.38
CA GLU A 159 -12.59 6.10 16.35
C GLU A 159 -12.37 4.62 16.05
N ARG A 160 -12.49 3.76 17.06
CA ARG A 160 -12.49 2.31 16.83
C ARG A 160 -13.69 1.96 15.94
N ALA A 161 -13.46 1.16 14.90
CA ALA A 161 -14.56 0.70 14.06
C ALA A 161 -15.51 -0.20 14.87
N SER A 162 -16.79 -0.17 14.51
CA SER A 162 -17.77 -1.13 15.02
C SER A 162 -17.42 -2.55 14.55
N ALA A 163 -17.91 -3.58 15.25
CA ALA A 163 -17.73 -4.96 14.80
C ALA A 163 -18.33 -5.21 13.40
N SER A 164 -19.43 -4.53 13.06
CA SER A 164 -20.04 -4.60 11.73
C SER A 164 -19.16 -3.97 10.64
N ASP A 165 -18.54 -2.83 10.91
CA ASP A 165 -17.64 -2.18 9.95
C ASP A 165 -16.34 -2.96 9.77
N ALA A 166 -15.79 -3.49 10.86
CA ALA A 166 -14.62 -4.35 10.81
C ALA A 166 -14.90 -5.64 10.02
N LYS A 167 -16.08 -6.25 10.18
CA LYS A 167 -16.52 -7.39 9.36
C LYS A 167 -16.73 -7.02 7.89
N TRP A 168 -17.24 -5.82 7.61
CA TRP A 168 -17.38 -5.34 6.24
C TRP A 168 -16.02 -5.20 5.56
N LEU A 169 -15.03 -4.60 6.23
CA LEU A 169 -13.64 -4.52 5.74
C LEU A 169 -13.02 -5.90 5.54
N CYS A 170 -13.22 -6.82 6.49
CA CYS A 170 -12.76 -8.21 6.38
C CYS A 170 -13.29 -8.88 5.11
N ASN A 171 -14.60 -8.77 4.86
CA ASN A 171 -15.24 -9.34 3.68
C ASN A 171 -14.73 -8.68 2.38
N LEU A 172 -14.60 -7.35 2.37
CA LEU A 172 -14.04 -6.62 1.23
C LEU A 172 -12.63 -7.12 0.91
N LEU A 173 -11.74 -7.15 1.91
CA LEU A 173 -10.36 -7.61 1.72
C LEU A 173 -10.29 -9.06 1.25
N ASN A 174 -11.18 -9.93 1.74
CA ASN A 174 -11.24 -11.32 1.29
C ASN A 174 -11.68 -11.45 -0.16
N GLU A 175 -12.61 -10.62 -0.62
CA GLU A 175 -13.01 -10.56 -2.03
C GLU A 175 -11.87 -10.04 -2.92
N LEU A 176 -11.22 -8.96 -2.49
CA LEU A 176 -10.10 -8.34 -3.22
C LEU A 176 -8.83 -9.22 -3.23
N GLY A 177 -8.64 -10.05 -2.21
CA GLY A 177 -7.49 -10.94 -2.07
C GLY A 177 -7.55 -12.23 -2.90
N LYS A 178 -8.73 -12.60 -3.44
CA LYS A 178 -8.91 -13.83 -4.22
C LYS A 178 -7.88 -14.02 -5.35
N PRO A 179 -7.58 -13.01 -6.19
CA PRO A 179 -6.59 -13.15 -7.26
C PRO A 179 -5.15 -13.36 -6.75
N PHE A 180 -4.88 -12.98 -5.50
CA PHE A 180 -3.56 -12.97 -4.87
C PHE A 180 -3.39 -14.09 -3.83
N ALA A 181 -4.39 -14.97 -3.67
CA ALA A 181 -4.41 -16.00 -2.64
C ALA A 181 -4.19 -15.48 -1.20
N THR A 182 -4.62 -14.24 -0.93
CA THR A 182 -4.60 -13.63 0.40
C THR A 182 -6.00 -13.58 0.99
N GLN A 183 -6.08 -13.70 2.30
CA GLN A 183 -7.32 -13.54 3.06
C GLN A 183 -7.03 -12.88 4.40
N THR A 184 -8.08 -12.40 5.05
CA THR A 184 -8.04 -11.83 6.38
C THR A 184 -8.99 -12.59 7.30
N ARG A 185 -8.47 -12.94 8.48
CA ARG A 185 -9.25 -13.57 9.54
C ARG A 185 -9.65 -12.55 10.59
N PHE A 186 -10.94 -12.47 10.87
CA PHE A 186 -11.50 -11.62 11.91
C PHE A 186 -11.13 -12.14 13.31
N SER A 187 -10.69 -11.25 14.19
CA SER A 187 -10.30 -11.55 15.58
C SER A 187 -11.30 -10.99 16.60
N GLU A 188 -11.25 -11.48 17.84
CA GLU A 188 -12.21 -11.09 18.91
C GLU A 188 -12.18 -9.60 19.24
N ASP A 189 -11.04 -8.94 19.06
CA ASP A 189 -10.86 -7.50 19.30
C ASP A 189 -11.18 -6.61 18.09
N ASN A 190 -11.92 -7.16 17.11
CA ASN A 190 -12.27 -6.55 15.83
C ASN A 190 -11.08 -6.24 14.91
N SER A 191 -9.86 -6.68 15.24
CA SER A 191 -8.74 -6.62 14.29
C SER A 191 -8.77 -7.78 13.29
N LEU A 192 -8.05 -7.61 12.20
CA LEU A 192 -7.96 -8.57 11.10
C LEU A 192 -6.52 -9.08 11.01
N MET A 193 -6.34 -10.39 10.91
CA MET A 193 -5.03 -10.99 10.67
C MET A 193 -4.92 -11.40 9.20
N LEU A 194 -3.90 -10.90 8.50
CA LEU A 194 -3.61 -11.35 7.13
C LEU A 194 -3.11 -12.80 7.15
N GLU A 195 -3.64 -13.60 6.25
CA GLU A 195 -3.25 -14.99 5.99
C GLU A 195 -2.96 -15.12 4.48
N TRP A 196 -1.90 -15.84 4.14
CA TRP A 196 -1.46 -16.07 2.77
C TRP A 196 -0.95 -17.51 2.62
N ARG A 197 -0.84 -17.99 1.38
CA ARG A 197 -0.36 -19.34 1.05
C ARG A 197 0.86 -19.28 0.16
#